data_AF-A0A1I8HPD7-F1
#
_entry.id   AF-A0A1I8HPD7-F1
#
_cell.length_a   1.000
_cell.length_b   1.000
_cell.length_c   1.000
_cell.angle_alpha   90.00
_cell.angle_beta   90.00
_cell.angle_gamma   90.00
#
_symmetry.space_group_name_H-M   'P 1'
#
loop_
_entity.id
_entity.type
_entity.pdbx_description
1 polymer ?
#
loop_
_entity_poly.entity_id
_entity_poly.type
_entity_poly.pdbx_seq_one_letter_code
_entity_poly.pdbx_strand_id
1 'polypeptide(L)'
;MAHLLGSEYCLKSLSSDARDLHNVLQELIAKAGPVPVMSWKFPDKKACDLDIPYLLQQYAFCMDEPEANQFILTHLPAEAGQSSGSQTHAGGSSLGLAAKKFWNRMGQMSLLVRQLTDEARLSELRQQQQKEEVSQNVVKSNKTDQSPIRSAVPNSTKSCQTVETAFVPCDSCSEVQHGFSRISAHLSALCEKERLPSSLRIYRAQLQQANGGFDGDWLAASDLERAADAEKAAKSRRELESKMDKLVKQYEATVDQVSSANKALEASKLQLMKDIEAAKKSIEQQEELIKLLDRVKNRVKQVSKRDDLSLEDLELAVGSVGERLTDLTDQLCQAREETQAAATQCENLARQNESLQAKHRMTAERVAELSAENEQLKEALDELEEFKDNHRSSEAQDNLTLSVQRLKSQVSDLQTSLQKSEDEKRLLIEYPDLNGPVNQDVE
;
A
#
# COMPACT_ATOMS: atom_id res chain seq x y z
N MET A 1 50.34 -39.51 52.68
CA MET A 1 49.41 -39.03 51.64
C MET A 1 47.99 -39.55 51.81
N ALA A 2 47.74 -40.85 52.09
CA ALA A 2 46.40 -41.42 52.22
C ALA A 2 45.39 -40.59 53.06
N HIS A 3 45.79 -40.11 54.25
CA HIS A 3 44.94 -39.28 55.12
C HIS A 3 44.43 -37.96 54.50
N LEU A 4 45.04 -37.44 53.44
CA LEU A 4 44.53 -36.23 52.77
C LEU A 4 43.29 -36.56 51.91
N LEU A 5 43.35 -37.67 51.18
CA LEU A 5 42.37 -38.02 50.15
C LEU A 5 41.12 -38.73 50.71
N GLY A 6 41.24 -39.39 51.86
CA GLY A 6 40.09 -39.95 52.61
C GLY A 6 39.30 -38.90 53.41
N SER A 7 39.58 -37.60 53.23
CA SER A 7 38.84 -36.53 53.91
C SER A 7 37.48 -36.28 53.27
N GLU A 8 36.49 -35.91 54.08
CA GLU A 8 35.12 -35.63 53.64
C GLU A 8 35.06 -34.64 52.46
N TYR A 9 35.87 -33.59 52.51
CA TYR A 9 35.94 -32.56 51.46
C TYR A 9 36.47 -33.13 50.13
N CYS A 10 37.55 -33.92 50.17
CA CYS A 10 38.11 -34.55 48.98
C CYS A 10 37.15 -35.57 48.36
N LEU A 11 36.50 -36.41 49.19
CA LEU A 11 35.52 -37.40 48.72
C LEU A 11 34.25 -36.74 48.16
N LYS A 12 33.76 -35.65 48.76
CA LYS A 12 32.64 -34.86 48.20
C LYS A 12 33.01 -34.18 46.89
N SER A 13 34.21 -33.60 46.76
CA SER A 13 34.68 -33.02 45.49
C SER A 13 34.77 -34.10 44.41
N LEU A 14 35.45 -35.21 44.70
CA LEU A 14 35.62 -36.31 43.75
C LEU A 14 34.27 -36.94 43.33
N SER A 15 33.31 -37.04 44.25
CA SER A 15 31.93 -37.44 43.93
C SER A 15 31.22 -36.45 43.01
N SER A 16 31.50 -35.15 43.13
CA SER A 16 30.98 -34.13 42.21
C SER A 16 31.64 -34.22 40.83
N ASP A 17 32.97 -34.28 40.78
CA ASP A 17 33.74 -34.39 39.53
C ASP A 17 33.38 -35.65 38.74
N ALA A 18 33.24 -36.80 39.41
CA ALA A 18 32.83 -38.06 38.80
C ALA A 18 31.38 -38.02 38.28
N ARG A 19 30.47 -37.35 38.99
CA ARG A 19 29.08 -37.17 38.55
C ARG A 19 28.98 -36.24 37.34
N ASP A 20 29.74 -35.15 37.31
CA ASP A 20 29.81 -34.25 36.14
C ASP A 20 30.41 -34.96 34.92
N LEU A 21 31.47 -35.76 35.11
CA LEU A 21 32.05 -36.59 34.04
C LEU A 21 31.07 -37.64 33.52
N HIS A 22 30.32 -38.33 34.40
CA HIS A 22 29.28 -39.27 33.99
C HIS A 22 28.19 -38.58 33.15
N ASN A 23 27.72 -37.41 33.56
CA ASN A 23 26.72 -36.63 32.80
C ASN A 23 27.23 -36.26 31.39
N VAL A 24 28.50 -35.85 31.27
CA VAL A 24 29.13 -35.57 29.96
C VAL A 24 29.27 -36.83 29.11
N LEU A 25 29.64 -37.96 29.71
CA LEU A 25 29.75 -39.24 29.00
C LEU A 25 28.38 -39.73 28.50
N GLN A 26 27.30 -39.56 29.28
CA GLN A 26 25.94 -39.88 28.82
C GLN A 26 25.49 -38.95 27.68
N GLU A 27 25.78 -37.64 27.75
CA GLU A 27 25.52 -36.72 26.63
C GLU A 27 26.30 -37.05 25.34
N LEU A 28 27.47 -37.71 25.46
CA LEU A 28 28.27 -38.19 24.33
C LEU A 28 27.75 -39.53 23.81
N ILE A 29 27.46 -40.49 24.69
CA ILE A 29 26.89 -41.80 24.33
C ILE A 29 25.54 -41.65 23.63
N ALA A 30 24.70 -40.71 24.07
CA ALA A 30 23.43 -40.39 23.40
C ALA A 30 23.59 -39.81 21.97
N LYS A 31 24.78 -39.33 21.60
CA LYS A 31 25.09 -38.75 20.28
C LYS A 31 25.95 -39.66 19.39
N ALA A 32 26.80 -40.49 20.00
CA ALA A 32 27.74 -41.38 19.31
C ALA A 32 27.28 -42.85 19.26
N GLY A 33 26.30 -43.23 20.10
CA GLY A 33 25.87 -44.61 20.32
C GLY A 33 26.56 -45.26 21.53
N PRO A 34 26.03 -46.39 22.03
CA PRO A 34 26.59 -47.12 23.17
C PRO A 34 27.95 -47.74 22.83
N VAL A 35 28.94 -47.48 23.69
CA VAL A 35 30.31 -47.99 23.54
C VAL A 35 30.42 -49.40 24.14
N PRO A 36 30.69 -50.47 23.36
CA PRO A 36 30.59 -51.85 23.82
C PRO A 36 31.84 -52.34 24.58
N VAL A 37 32.32 -51.56 25.53
CA VAL A 37 33.47 -51.89 26.39
C VAL A 37 32.97 -52.41 27.74
N MET A 38 33.49 -53.55 28.20
CA MET A 38 33.17 -54.10 29.52
C MET A 38 33.89 -53.32 30.64
N SER A 39 33.26 -53.22 31.81
CA SER A 39 33.86 -52.59 32.98
C SER A 39 34.96 -53.47 33.57
N TRP A 40 36.17 -52.93 33.71
CA TRP A 40 37.30 -53.63 34.34
C TRP A 40 37.03 -54.00 35.82
N LYS A 41 36.16 -53.25 36.50
CA LYS A 41 35.77 -53.47 37.91
C LYS A 41 34.48 -54.30 38.06
N PHE A 42 33.65 -54.34 37.01
CA PHE A 42 32.40 -55.11 36.97
C PHE A 42 32.31 -55.87 35.64
N PRO A 43 33.05 -56.98 35.46
CA PRO A 43 33.18 -57.65 34.15
C PRO A 43 31.87 -58.23 33.60
N ASP A 44 30.85 -58.33 34.44
CA ASP A 44 29.46 -58.68 34.13
C ASP A 44 28.68 -57.57 33.42
N LYS A 45 29.20 -56.33 33.39
CA LYS A 45 28.51 -55.12 32.90
C LYS A 45 29.36 -54.33 31.92
N LYS A 46 28.70 -53.69 30.94
CA LYS A 46 29.35 -52.68 30.09
C LYS A 46 29.65 -51.43 30.90
N ALA A 47 30.75 -50.75 30.60
CA ALA A 47 31.16 -49.52 31.25
C ALA A 47 30.14 -48.36 31.06
N CYS A 48 29.39 -48.36 29.96
CA CYS A 48 28.29 -47.42 29.71
C CYS A 48 27.01 -47.74 30.50
N ASP A 49 26.82 -48.99 30.91
CA ASP A 49 25.62 -49.50 31.57
C ASP A 49 25.77 -49.46 33.12
N LEU A 50 26.80 -48.78 33.64
CA LEU A 50 27.04 -48.61 35.07
C LEU A 50 26.24 -47.43 35.64
N ASP A 51 25.48 -47.69 36.69
CA ASP A 51 24.86 -46.67 37.54
C ASP A 51 25.93 -46.00 38.43
N ILE A 52 26.64 -45.03 37.85
CA ILE A 52 27.63 -44.23 38.57
C ILE A 52 26.98 -43.41 39.72
N PRO A 53 25.77 -42.81 39.57
CA PRO A 53 25.07 -42.20 40.71
C PRO A 53 24.91 -43.12 41.92
N TYR A 54 24.46 -44.36 41.73
CA TYR A 54 24.32 -45.38 42.78
C TYR A 54 25.68 -45.77 43.38
N LEU A 55 26.68 -46.03 42.53
CA LEU A 55 28.04 -46.37 43.00
C LEU A 55 28.67 -45.22 43.80
N LEU A 56 28.43 -43.95 43.43
CA LEU A 56 28.88 -42.77 44.18
C LEU A 56 28.13 -42.55 45.49
N GLN A 57 26.96 -43.17 45.67
CA GLN A 57 26.26 -43.24 46.96
C GLN A 57 26.80 -44.37 47.83
N GLN A 58 27.12 -45.53 47.22
CA GLN A 58 27.74 -46.67 47.93
C GLN A 58 29.17 -46.36 48.43
N TYR A 59 29.92 -45.53 47.70
CA TYR A 59 31.24 -45.02 48.10
C TYR A 59 31.19 -43.56 48.62
N ALA A 60 30.09 -43.16 49.25
CA ALA A 60 30.01 -41.89 49.95
C ALA A 60 30.82 -41.94 51.27
N PHE A 61 31.28 -40.77 51.73
CA PHE A 61 32.01 -40.65 53.00
C PHE A 61 31.11 -41.02 54.19
N CYS A 62 31.58 -41.95 55.02
CA CYS A 62 30.90 -42.40 56.24
C CYS A 62 31.68 -41.96 57.49
N MET A 63 31.01 -41.40 58.50
CA MET A 63 31.68 -41.01 59.76
C MET A 63 31.97 -42.22 60.66
N ASP A 64 31.14 -43.26 60.57
CA ASP A 64 31.14 -44.38 61.52
C ASP A 64 32.16 -45.49 61.15
N GLU A 65 32.55 -45.59 59.87
CA GLU A 65 33.59 -46.51 59.38
C GLU A 65 34.75 -45.76 58.70
N PRO A 66 35.72 -45.21 59.47
CA PRO A 66 36.84 -44.44 58.92
C PRO A 66 37.79 -45.29 58.05
N GLU A 67 37.77 -46.61 58.22
CA GLU A 67 38.58 -47.57 57.46
C GLU A 67 38.00 -47.80 56.05
N ALA A 68 36.67 -47.80 55.91
CA ALA A 68 36.00 -47.88 54.60
C ALA A 68 36.36 -46.67 53.72
N ASN A 69 36.48 -45.47 54.30
CA ASN A 69 36.93 -44.27 53.58
C ASN A 69 38.37 -44.39 53.03
N GLN A 70 39.24 -45.21 53.64
CA GLN A 70 40.56 -45.52 53.10
C GLN A 70 40.52 -46.63 52.03
N PHE A 71 39.59 -47.57 52.13
CA PHE A 71 39.36 -48.60 51.10
C PHE A 71 38.88 -48.03 49.75
N ILE A 72 38.30 -46.82 49.74
CA ILE A 72 38.00 -46.12 48.48
C ILE A 72 39.29 -45.87 47.67
N LEU A 73 40.41 -45.57 48.33
CA LEU A 73 41.69 -45.24 47.67
C LEU A 73 42.40 -46.42 47.02
N THR A 74 42.25 -47.64 47.57
CA THR A 74 42.91 -48.85 47.04
C THR A 74 42.23 -49.42 45.79
N HIS A 75 41.08 -48.86 45.39
CA HIS A 75 40.27 -49.33 44.27
C HIS A 75 40.10 -48.29 43.14
N LEU A 76 40.84 -47.18 43.16
CA LEU A 76 41.07 -46.35 41.97
C LEU A 76 42.37 -46.79 41.26
N PRO A 77 42.39 -46.84 39.91
CA PRO A 77 43.58 -47.25 39.17
C PRO A 77 44.67 -46.17 39.25
N ALA A 78 45.86 -46.56 39.71
CA ALA A 78 46.99 -45.67 39.96
C ALA A 78 47.81 -45.32 38.70
N GLU A 79 47.14 -44.91 37.61
CA GLU A 79 47.79 -44.39 36.39
C GLU A 79 47.39 -42.93 36.13
N ALA A 80 48.02 -42.03 36.89
CA ALA A 80 48.10 -40.61 36.56
C ALA A 80 49.59 -40.21 36.55
N GLY A 81 50.10 -39.83 35.38
CA GLY A 81 51.51 -39.47 35.22
C GLY A 81 51.90 -38.22 36.01
N GLN A 82 53.21 -38.08 36.28
CA GLN A 82 53.76 -36.94 37.03
C GLN A 82 53.61 -35.63 36.23
N SER A 83 52.52 -34.89 36.45
CA SER A 83 52.41 -33.48 36.08
C SER A 83 52.82 -32.61 37.28
N SER A 84 53.93 -31.88 37.14
CA SER A 84 54.42 -30.97 38.18
C SER A 84 53.39 -29.89 38.50
N GLY A 85 53.23 -29.57 39.79
CA GLY A 85 52.11 -28.76 40.27
C GLY A 85 52.07 -27.34 39.72
N SER A 86 50.88 -26.89 39.34
CA SER A 86 50.50 -25.48 39.33
C SER A 86 49.47 -25.23 40.42
N GLN A 87 49.74 -24.25 41.28
CA GLN A 87 48.74 -23.73 42.20
C GLN A 87 47.69 -22.95 41.40
N THR A 88 46.44 -23.42 41.37
CA THR A 88 45.32 -22.66 40.82
C THR A 88 44.54 -21.99 41.95
N HIS A 89 44.43 -20.66 41.89
CA HIS A 89 43.62 -19.88 42.82
C HIS A 89 42.14 -20.31 42.82
N ALA A 90 41.41 -19.93 43.88
CA ALA A 90 39.97 -20.14 44.00
C ALA A 90 39.22 -19.56 42.78
N GLY A 91 38.64 -20.45 41.97
CA GLY A 91 38.00 -20.13 40.69
C GLY A 91 37.30 -21.37 40.14
N GLY A 92 36.27 -21.83 40.86
CA GLY A 92 35.68 -23.16 40.70
C GLY A 92 35.19 -23.47 39.29
N SER A 93 35.84 -24.42 38.64
CA SER A 93 35.23 -25.22 37.56
C SER A 93 35.66 -26.67 37.73
N SER A 94 34.69 -27.57 37.84
CA SER A 94 34.92 -29.01 38.01
C SER A 94 35.64 -29.61 36.80
N LEU A 95 36.32 -30.74 37.01
CA LEU A 95 36.98 -31.49 35.96
C LEU A 95 35.96 -31.90 34.87
N GLY A 96 34.74 -32.25 35.29
CA GLY A 96 33.63 -32.52 34.38
C GLY A 96 33.13 -31.29 33.62
N LEU A 97 33.10 -30.09 34.22
CA LEU A 97 32.78 -28.86 33.50
C LEU A 97 33.88 -28.46 32.49
N ALA A 98 35.16 -28.69 32.83
CA ALA A 98 36.28 -28.53 31.90
C ALA A 98 36.17 -29.51 30.73
N ALA A 99 35.88 -30.79 31.01
CA ALA A 99 35.62 -31.81 29.99
C ALA A 99 34.40 -31.45 29.12
N LYS A 100 33.31 -30.94 29.70
CA LYS A 100 32.12 -30.49 28.95
C LYS A 100 32.44 -29.35 27.99
N LYS A 101 33.22 -28.37 28.43
CA LYS A 101 33.70 -27.26 27.58
C LYS A 101 34.60 -27.77 26.45
N PHE A 102 35.52 -28.70 26.75
CA PHE A 102 36.38 -29.33 25.74
C PHE A 102 35.55 -30.11 24.70
N TRP A 103 34.66 -31.01 25.13
CA TRP A 103 33.87 -31.84 24.23
C TRP A 103 32.85 -31.06 23.41
N ASN A 104 32.23 -30.01 23.96
CA ASN A 104 31.40 -29.09 23.17
C ASN A 104 32.24 -28.35 22.10
N ARG A 105 33.46 -27.94 22.42
CA ARG A 105 34.37 -27.31 21.44
C ARG A 105 34.84 -28.32 20.37
N MET A 106 35.09 -29.58 20.75
CA MET A 106 35.36 -30.67 19.81
C MET A 106 34.15 -30.99 18.92
N GLY A 107 32.93 -30.92 19.44
CA GLY A 107 31.69 -31.07 18.66
C GLY A 107 31.44 -29.92 17.67
N GLN A 108 31.79 -28.68 18.05
CA GLN A 108 31.82 -27.55 17.12
C GLN A 108 32.89 -27.73 16.06
N MET A 109 34.10 -28.18 16.43
CA MET A 109 35.18 -28.47 15.50
C MET A 109 34.84 -29.62 14.54
N SER A 110 34.14 -30.68 14.96
CA SER A 110 33.74 -31.77 14.05
C SER A 110 32.62 -31.35 13.09
N LEU A 111 31.73 -30.44 13.51
CA LEU A 111 30.78 -29.76 12.62
C LEU A 111 31.50 -28.90 11.57
N LEU A 112 32.44 -28.06 11.99
CA LEU A 112 33.25 -27.22 11.10
C LEU A 112 34.11 -28.06 10.14
N VAL A 113 34.77 -29.11 10.62
CA VAL A 113 35.54 -30.04 9.77
C VAL A 113 34.63 -30.73 8.77
N ARG A 114 33.40 -31.12 9.14
CA ARG A 114 32.45 -31.71 8.19
C ARG A 114 31.97 -30.70 7.16
N GLN A 115 31.63 -29.48 7.57
CA GLN A 115 31.30 -28.38 6.65
C GLN A 115 32.44 -28.12 5.65
N LEU A 116 33.68 -27.96 6.14
CA LEU A 116 34.86 -27.77 5.28
C LEU A 116 35.17 -28.99 4.39
N THR A 117 34.86 -30.20 4.83
CA THR A 117 35.00 -31.43 4.00
C THR A 117 33.95 -31.45 2.88
N ASP A 118 32.71 -31.06 3.16
CA ASP A 118 31.64 -31.02 2.18
C ASP A 118 31.80 -29.81 1.22
N GLU A 119 32.32 -28.67 1.69
CA GLU A 119 32.78 -27.56 0.84
C GLU A 119 33.99 -27.94 -0.03
N ALA A 120 34.94 -28.73 0.49
CA ALA A 120 36.04 -29.26 -0.29
C ALA A 120 35.54 -30.19 -1.40
N ARG A 121 34.62 -31.12 -1.10
CA ARG A 121 33.96 -31.98 -2.10
C ARG A 121 33.21 -31.19 -3.16
N LEU A 122 32.47 -30.16 -2.78
CA LEU A 122 31.79 -29.25 -3.72
C LEU A 122 32.80 -28.45 -4.56
N SER A 123 33.97 -28.14 -4.02
CA SER A 123 35.06 -27.46 -4.74
C SER A 123 35.80 -28.42 -5.68
N GLU A 124 35.98 -29.69 -5.31
CA GLU A 124 36.50 -30.75 -6.18
C GLU A 124 35.55 -31.03 -7.35
N LEU A 125 34.24 -31.09 -7.12
CA LEU A 125 33.22 -31.22 -8.18
C LEU A 125 33.26 -30.03 -9.16
N ARG A 126 33.39 -28.79 -8.66
CA ARG A 126 33.59 -27.59 -9.49
C ARG A 126 34.92 -27.64 -10.26
N GLN A 127 36.00 -28.11 -9.65
CA GLN A 127 37.29 -28.30 -10.34
C GLN A 127 37.28 -29.45 -11.34
N GLN A 128 36.42 -30.47 -11.17
CA GLN A 128 36.23 -31.52 -12.17
C GLN A 128 35.52 -30.96 -13.40
N GLN A 129 34.43 -30.21 -13.22
CA GLN A 129 33.77 -29.48 -14.32
C GLN A 129 34.74 -28.56 -15.07
N GLN A 130 35.56 -27.77 -14.36
CA GLN A 130 36.59 -26.93 -14.99
C GLN A 130 37.76 -27.73 -15.60
N LYS A 131 38.05 -28.96 -15.15
CA LYS A 131 39.07 -29.82 -15.76
C LYS A 131 38.58 -30.52 -17.02
N GLU A 132 37.30 -30.81 -17.13
CA GLU A 132 36.71 -31.29 -18.39
C GLU A 132 36.81 -30.22 -19.48
N GLU A 133 36.67 -28.93 -19.14
CA GLU A 133 36.91 -27.80 -20.06
C GLU A 133 38.40 -27.57 -20.40
N VAL A 134 39.34 -27.88 -19.50
CA VAL A 134 40.76 -27.48 -19.62
C VAL A 134 41.71 -28.64 -20.02
N SER A 135 41.26 -29.89 -20.05
CA SER A 135 42.14 -31.06 -20.33
C SER A 135 42.62 -31.20 -21.79
N GLN A 136 42.36 -30.23 -22.66
CA GLN A 136 43.08 -30.07 -23.93
C GLN A 136 44.26 -29.09 -23.80
N ASN A 137 45.35 -29.46 -23.10
CA ASN A 137 46.72 -29.07 -23.49
C ASN A 137 47.86 -29.73 -22.66
N VAL A 138 48.50 -30.74 -23.28
CA VAL A 138 49.94 -31.09 -23.21
C VAL A 138 50.53 -31.59 -21.86
N VAL A 139 51.56 -32.43 -21.97
CA VAL A 139 52.14 -33.30 -20.90
C VAL A 139 53.69 -33.25 -20.96
N LYS A 140 54.38 -33.55 -19.83
CA LYS A 140 55.74 -34.16 -19.63
C LYS A 140 56.58 -33.40 -18.56
N SER A 141 57.01 -34.03 -17.45
CA SER A 141 58.21 -34.88 -17.23
C SER A 141 59.42 -34.07 -16.71
N ASN A 142 60.39 -34.55 -15.91
CA ASN A 142 60.68 -35.77 -15.10
C ASN A 142 61.55 -35.31 -13.88
N LYS A 143 61.78 -36.01 -12.75
CA LYS A 143 62.63 -37.22 -12.48
C LYS A 143 64.03 -37.19 -13.16
N THR A 144 65.15 -37.58 -12.55
CA THR A 144 65.51 -38.08 -11.19
C THR A 144 67.00 -37.69 -10.89
N ASP A 145 67.88 -38.24 -10.01
CA ASP A 145 67.94 -39.44 -9.12
C ASP A 145 68.97 -39.25 -7.96
N GLN A 146 69.30 -40.31 -7.20
CA GLN A 146 70.43 -40.40 -6.23
C GLN A 146 71.43 -41.52 -6.59
N SER A 147 72.68 -41.49 -6.09
CA SER A 147 73.57 -42.68 -5.98
C SER A 147 74.76 -42.49 -5.00
N PRO A 148 75.38 -43.59 -4.46
CA PRO A 148 75.93 -43.63 -3.10
C PRO A 148 77.34 -44.31 -2.98
N ILE A 149 77.60 -45.09 -1.89
CA ILE A 149 78.64 -46.17 -1.72
C ILE A 149 80.07 -45.67 -1.36
N ARG A 150 80.90 -46.30 -0.48
CA ARG A 150 80.86 -47.57 0.30
C ARG A 150 81.63 -47.49 1.65
N SER A 151 81.58 -48.56 2.45
CA SER A 151 82.37 -48.83 3.67
C SER A 151 83.64 -49.70 3.43
N ALA A 152 84.48 -49.85 4.46
CA ALA A 152 85.65 -50.74 4.52
C ALA A 152 85.69 -51.58 5.81
N VAL A 153 86.55 -52.61 5.87
CA VAL A 153 86.58 -53.66 6.92
C VAL A 153 87.90 -53.60 7.73
N PRO A 154 87.90 -53.79 9.06
CA PRO A 154 89.11 -53.69 9.89
C PRO A 154 89.87 -55.02 10.04
N ASN A 155 91.19 -54.94 10.14
CA ASN A 155 92.05 -56.01 10.68
C ASN A 155 92.43 -55.66 12.13
N SER A 156 92.40 -56.64 13.05
CA SER A 156 92.82 -56.42 14.45
C SER A 156 94.10 -57.15 14.79
N THR A 157 95.07 -56.45 15.36
CA THR A 157 96.25 -57.04 15.99
C THR A 157 96.44 -56.38 17.35
N LYS A 158 96.24 -57.12 18.44
CA LYS A 158 96.23 -56.56 19.80
C LYS A 158 97.65 -56.45 20.37
N SER A 159 98.15 -55.23 20.52
CA SER A 159 99.24 -54.93 21.45
C SER A 159 98.64 -54.56 22.82
N CYS A 160 99.20 -55.12 23.90
CA CYS A 160 98.77 -54.84 25.27
C CYS A 160 99.65 -53.74 25.86
N GLN A 161 99.06 -52.64 26.30
CA GLN A 161 99.81 -51.55 26.94
C GLN A 161 100.37 -51.97 28.30
N THR A 162 101.63 -51.60 28.56
CA THR A 162 102.24 -51.63 29.89
C THR A 162 101.84 -50.38 30.68
N VAL A 163 102.03 -50.39 32.00
CA VAL A 163 101.67 -49.27 32.90
C VAL A 163 102.33 -47.95 32.47
N GLU A 164 103.55 -48.00 31.94
CA GLU A 164 104.30 -46.84 31.44
C GLU A 164 103.72 -46.24 30.15
N THR A 165 102.89 -47.01 29.42
CA THR A 165 102.22 -46.58 28.18
C THR A 165 100.75 -46.21 28.37
N ALA A 166 100.18 -46.37 29.58
CA ALA A 166 98.74 -46.22 29.85
C ALA A 166 98.17 -44.80 29.64
N PHE A 167 99.03 -43.78 29.52
CA PHE A 167 98.65 -42.39 29.24
C PHE A 167 98.93 -41.94 27.80
N VAL A 168 99.48 -42.81 26.97
CA VAL A 168 99.63 -42.57 25.52
C VAL A 168 98.59 -43.44 24.80
N PRO A 169 97.70 -42.91 23.95
CA PRO A 169 96.78 -43.75 23.19
C PRO A 169 97.56 -44.68 22.26
N CYS A 170 97.19 -45.96 22.19
CA CYS A 170 97.80 -46.87 21.22
C CYS A 170 97.51 -46.43 19.78
N ASP A 171 98.35 -46.86 18.82
CA ASP A 171 98.32 -46.37 17.44
C ASP A 171 96.91 -46.46 16.82
N SER A 172 96.19 -47.56 17.02
CA SER A 172 94.81 -47.72 16.53
C SER A 172 93.81 -46.74 17.15
N CYS A 173 93.98 -46.34 18.42
CA CYS A 173 93.17 -45.28 19.03
C CYS A 173 93.56 -43.89 18.49
N SER A 174 94.84 -43.67 18.22
CA SER A 174 95.35 -42.45 17.58
C SER A 174 94.82 -42.31 16.14
N GLU A 175 94.88 -43.37 15.33
CA GLU A 175 94.33 -43.41 13.97
C GLU A 175 92.82 -43.15 13.94
N VAL A 176 92.05 -43.77 14.85
CA VAL A 176 90.60 -43.56 14.96
C VAL A 176 90.28 -42.10 15.30
N GLN A 177 91.06 -41.47 16.18
CA GLN A 177 90.82 -40.09 16.63
C GLN A 177 91.33 -39.05 15.63
N HIS A 178 92.43 -39.29 14.91
CA HIS A 178 92.77 -38.56 13.70
C HIS A 178 91.70 -38.74 12.59
N GLY A 179 91.03 -39.89 12.55
CA GLY A 179 89.83 -40.12 11.73
C GLY A 179 88.68 -39.19 12.10
N PHE A 180 88.27 -39.16 13.38
CA PHE A 180 87.22 -38.26 13.87
C PHE A 180 87.58 -36.77 13.72
N SER A 181 88.84 -36.39 13.99
CA SER A 181 89.40 -35.07 13.73
C SER A 181 89.16 -34.65 12.28
N ARG A 182 89.62 -35.45 11.30
CA ARG A 182 89.45 -35.18 9.86
C ARG A 182 87.98 -35.13 9.45
N ILE A 183 87.13 -36.03 9.95
CA ILE A 183 85.70 -36.04 9.65
C ILE A 183 85.02 -34.78 10.21
N SER A 184 85.31 -34.38 11.45
CA SER A 184 84.73 -33.17 12.07
C SER A 184 85.16 -31.88 11.37
N ALA A 185 86.39 -31.82 10.86
CA ALA A 185 86.89 -30.73 10.04
C ALA A 185 86.15 -30.65 8.69
N HIS A 186 85.99 -31.79 7.99
CA HIS A 186 85.21 -31.85 6.74
C HIS A 186 83.73 -31.49 6.94
N LEU A 187 83.09 -31.96 8.02
CA LEU A 187 81.72 -31.59 8.36
C LEU A 187 81.59 -30.08 8.66
N SER A 188 82.54 -29.50 9.39
CA SER A 188 82.55 -28.06 9.67
C SER A 188 82.72 -27.22 8.40
N ALA A 189 83.61 -27.64 7.49
CA ALA A 189 83.81 -27.00 6.19
C ALA A 189 82.58 -27.14 5.26
N LEU A 190 81.88 -28.28 5.30
CA LEU A 190 80.60 -28.46 4.59
C LEU A 190 79.52 -27.52 5.14
N CYS A 191 79.34 -27.45 6.46
CA CYS A 191 78.41 -26.51 7.07
C CYS A 191 78.73 -25.06 6.69
N GLU A 192 80.01 -24.66 6.70
CA GLU A 192 80.43 -23.31 6.33
C GLU A 192 80.18 -23.01 4.84
N LYS A 193 80.45 -23.96 3.94
CA LYS A 193 80.14 -23.87 2.51
C LYS A 193 78.65 -23.67 2.24
N GLU A 194 77.81 -24.45 2.92
CA GLU A 194 76.34 -24.38 2.80
C GLU A 194 75.71 -23.28 3.71
N ARG A 195 76.55 -22.43 4.34
CA ARG A 195 76.16 -21.33 5.25
C ARG A 195 75.29 -21.75 6.45
N LEU A 196 75.43 -22.99 6.90
CA LEU A 196 74.77 -23.54 8.08
C LEU A 196 75.61 -23.28 9.35
N PRO A 197 75.02 -22.80 10.46
CA PRO A 197 75.74 -22.62 11.71
C PRO A 197 76.15 -23.97 12.31
N SER A 198 77.46 -24.22 12.39
CA SER A 198 78.03 -25.46 12.94
C SER A 198 78.30 -25.33 14.44
N SER A 199 77.53 -26.04 15.26
CA SER A 199 77.80 -26.21 16.70
C SER A 199 79.17 -26.83 16.96
N LEU A 200 79.61 -27.75 16.09
CA LEU A 200 80.96 -28.34 16.12
C LEU A 200 82.05 -27.28 15.98
N ARG A 201 81.88 -26.26 15.14
CA ARG A 201 82.88 -25.18 14.98
C ARG A 201 83.00 -24.31 16.24
N ILE A 202 81.87 -23.98 16.86
CA ILE A 202 81.83 -23.22 18.13
C ILE A 202 82.50 -24.03 19.24
N TYR A 203 82.15 -25.32 19.36
CA TYR A 203 82.68 -26.20 20.40
C TYR A 203 84.17 -26.50 20.23
N ARG A 204 84.63 -26.74 18.99
CA ARG A 204 86.06 -26.92 18.66
C ARG A 204 86.90 -25.69 19.03
N ALA A 205 86.39 -24.49 18.77
CA ALA A 205 87.06 -23.25 19.18
C ALA A 205 87.15 -23.11 20.72
N GLN A 206 86.14 -23.58 21.46
CA GLN A 206 86.16 -23.62 22.93
C GLN A 206 87.16 -24.66 23.47
N LEU A 207 87.21 -25.86 22.87
CA LEU A 207 88.21 -26.88 23.23
C LEU A 207 89.65 -26.43 22.96
N GLN A 208 89.90 -25.77 21.82
CA GLN A 208 91.23 -25.24 21.48
C GLN A 208 91.69 -24.15 22.47
N GLN A 209 90.77 -23.38 23.06
CA GLN A 209 91.07 -22.43 24.14
C GLN A 209 91.28 -23.13 25.49
N ALA A 210 90.56 -24.23 25.78
CA ALA A 210 90.68 -24.98 27.03
C ALA A 210 91.95 -25.85 27.10
N ASN A 211 92.36 -26.49 26.01
CA ASN A 211 93.50 -27.43 25.97
C ASN A 211 94.88 -26.74 25.84
N GLY A 212 94.97 -25.43 26.06
CA GLY A 212 96.24 -24.72 26.26
C GLY A 212 97.24 -24.77 25.10
N GLY A 213 96.79 -25.01 23.86
CA GLY A 213 97.65 -25.14 22.69
C GLY A 213 98.30 -26.53 22.51
N PHE A 214 97.86 -27.55 23.23
CA PHE A 214 98.21 -28.94 22.91
C PHE A 214 97.44 -29.40 21.66
N ASP A 215 98.11 -29.96 20.65
CA ASP A 215 97.54 -30.38 19.34
C ASP A 215 96.51 -31.54 19.41
N GLY A 216 96.03 -31.86 20.62
CA GLY A 216 95.02 -32.87 20.87
C GLY A 216 93.62 -32.44 20.43
N ASP A 217 93.29 -32.67 19.17
CA ASP A 217 91.97 -32.45 18.55
C ASP A 217 90.91 -33.52 18.94
N TRP A 218 90.83 -33.87 20.23
CA TRP A 218 89.98 -34.93 20.78
C TRP A 218 88.56 -34.40 21.09
N LEU A 219 87.53 -35.11 20.60
CA LEU A 219 86.12 -34.86 20.90
C LEU A 219 85.56 -36.01 21.73
N ALA A 220 84.78 -35.73 22.79
CA ALA A 220 84.10 -36.78 23.54
C ALA A 220 82.76 -37.14 22.87
N ALA A 221 82.31 -38.40 23.06
CA ALA A 221 81.05 -38.87 22.48
C ALA A 221 79.83 -38.03 22.91
N SER A 222 79.84 -37.54 24.15
CA SER A 222 78.80 -36.67 24.72
C SER A 222 78.78 -35.25 24.13
N ASP A 223 79.79 -34.84 23.37
CA ASP A 223 79.83 -33.57 22.64
C ASP A 223 79.19 -33.70 21.25
N LEU A 224 79.40 -34.84 20.60
CA LEU A 224 78.74 -35.20 19.33
C LEU A 224 77.23 -35.35 19.52
N GLU A 225 76.80 -35.94 20.65
CA GLU A 225 75.41 -36.02 21.07
C GLU A 225 74.79 -34.62 21.28
N ARG A 226 75.48 -33.74 22.01
CA ARG A 226 75.07 -32.33 22.22
C ARG A 226 74.97 -31.56 20.90
N ALA A 227 75.85 -31.82 19.94
CA ALA A 227 75.79 -31.21 18.61
C ALA A 227 74.57 -31.68 17.81
N ALA A 228 74.24 -32.97 17.86
CA ALA A 228 73.07 -33.54 17.19
C ALA A 228 71.74 -33.00 17.77
N ASP A 229 71.64 -32.80 19.09
CA ASP A 229 70.46 -32.18 19.72
C ASP A 229 70.34 -30.68 19.41
N ALA A 230 71.48 -29.97 19.32
CA ALA A 230 71.48 -28.59 18.84
C ALA A 230 70.98 -28.46 17.39
N GLU A 231 71.28 -29.43 16.52
CA GLU A 231 70.75 -29.46 15.14
C GLU A 231 69.23 -29.72 15.11
N LYS A 232 68.73 -30.67 15.91
CA LYS A 232 67.28 -30.92 16.07
C LYS A 232 66.55 -29.65 16.52
N ALA A 233 67.12 -28.93 17.49
CA ALA A 233 66.58 -27.67 18.00
C ALA A 233 66.67 -26.51 16.98
N ALA A 234 67.69 -26.49 16.12
CA ALA A 234 67.79 -25.54 15.02
C ALA A 234 66.73 -25.81 13.92
N LYS A 235 66.42 -27.08 13.64
CA LYS A 235 65.37 -27.45 12.68
C LYS A 235 63.98 -27.05 13.19
N SER A 236 63.62 -27.42 14.41
CA SER A 236 62.31 -27.07 14.99
C SER A 236 62.10 -25.56 15.13
N ARG A 237 63.18 -24.80 15.37
CA ARG A 237 63.16 -23.33 15.35
C ARG A 237 62.79 -22.77 13.96
N ARG A 238 63.45 -23.22 12.88
CA ARG A 238 63.13 -22.79 11.50
C ARG A 238 61.68 -23.13 11.11
N GLU A 239 61.18 -24.28 11.56
CA GLU A 239 59.78 -24.67 11.35
C GLU A 239 58.79 -23.78 12.12
N LEU A 240 59.17 -23.24 13.28
CA LEU A 240 58.38 -22.29 14.06
C LEU A 240 58.44 -20.89 13.44
N GLU A 241 59.63 -20.42 13.03
CA GLU A 241 59.83 -19.16 12.31
C GLU A 241 58.99 -19.13 11.01
N SER A 242 59.03 -20.20 10.20
CA SER A 242 58.20 -20.31 8.99
C SER A 242 56.69 -20.35 9.26
N LYS A 243 56.24 -20.79 10.45
CA LYS A 243 54.83 -20.71 10.87
C LYS A 243 54.47 -19.29 11.32
N MET A 244 55.38 -18.63 12.05
CA MET A 244 55.22 -17.24 12.48
C MET A 244 55.12 -16.29 11.28
N ASP A 245 56.01 -16.41 10.29
CA ASP A 245 55.97 -15.62 9.05
C ASP A 245 54.63 -15.75 8.29
N LYS A 246 54.04 -16.96 8.29
CA LYS A 246 52.75 -17.22 7.66
C LYS A 246 51.60 -16.57 8.43
N LEU A 247 51.64 -16.63 9.76
CA LEU A 247 50.65 -15.98 10.63
C LEU A 247 50.74 -14.45 10.54
N VAL A 248 51.95 -13.88 10.48
CA VAL A 248 52.17 -12.44 10.26
C VAL A 248 51.56 -12.01 8.92
N LYS A 249 51.88 -12.70 7.82
CA LYS A 249 51.32 -12.39 6.49
C LYS A 249 49.79 -12.55 6.41
N GLN A 250 49.22 -13.50 7.15
CA GLN A 250 47.77 -13.63 7.29
C GLN A 250 47.16 -12.47 8.10
N TYR A 251 47.85 -12.02 9.16
CA TYR A 251 47.41 -10.87 9.95
C TYR A 251 47.48 -9.57 9.15
N GLU A 252 48.59 -9.30 8.46
CA GLU A 252 48.76 -8.16 7.54
C GLU A 252 47.64 -8.12 6.49
N ALA A 253 47.37 -9.26 5.82
CA ALA A 253 46.31 -9.37 4.84
C ALA A 253 44.90 -9.11 5.42
N THR A 254 44.62 -9.53 6.66
CA THR A 254 43.32 -9.22 7.30
C THR A 254 43.23 -7.76 7.75
N VAL A 255 44.33 -7.13 8.16
CA VAL A 255 44.39 -5.69 8.45
C VAL A 255 44.13 -4.85 7.19
N ASP A 256 44.70 -5.21 6.04
CA ASP A 256 44.44 -4.53 4.77
C ASP A 256 42.99 -4.72 4.28
N GLN A 257 42.43 -5.92 4.44
CA GLN A 257 41.01 -6.18 4.18
C GLN A 257 40.10 -5.30 5.04
N VAL A 258 40.33 -5.24 6.36
CA VAL A 258 39.56 -4.38 7.27
C VAL A 258 39.76 -2.89 6.96
N SER A 259 40.98 -2.48 6.62
CA SER A 259 41.32 -1.10 6.20
C SER A 259 40.57 -0.67 4.94
N SER A 260 40.50 -1.53 3.93
CA SER A 260 39.74 -1.28 2.70
C SER A 260 38.23 -1.30 2.92
N ALA A 261 37.71 -2.25 3.72
CA ALA A 261 36.30 -2.32 4.08
C ALA A 261 35.83 -1.07 4.86
N ASN A 262 36.62 -0.58 5.82
CA ASN A 262 36.31 0.64 6.56
C ASN A 262 36.29 1.89 5.66
N LYS A 263 37.20 1.99 4.69
CA LYS A 263 37.19 3.09 3.68
C LYS A 263 35.94 3.04 2.80
N ALA A 264 35.53 1.85 2.35
CA ALA A 264 34.29 1.68 1.60
C ALA A 264 33.03 2.00 2.43
N LEU A 265 33.02 1.62 3.71
CA LEU A 265 31.93 1.89 4.64
C LEU A 265 31.77 3.40 4.91
N GLU A 266 32.85 4.11 5.19
CA GLU A 266 32.81 5.58 5.38
C GLU A 266 32.42 6.33 4.08
N ALA A 267 32.85 5.85 2.91
CA ALA A 267 32.40 6.39 1.63
C ALA A 267 30.88 6.19 1.40
N SER A 268 30.36 5.00 1.69
CA SER A 268 28.93 4.67 1.61
C SER A 268 28.10 5.53 2.59
N LYS A 269 28.55 5.62 3.84
CA LYS A 269 27.98 6.49 4.89
C LYS A 269 27.94 7.96 4.47
N LEU A 270 29.03 8.48 3.90
CA LEU A 270 29.08 9.87 3.39
C LEU A 270 28.11 10.09 2.22
N GLN A 271 27.87 9.07 1.38
CA GLN A 271 26.87 9.16 0.32
C GLN A 271 25.44 9.15 0.89
N LEU A 272 25.13 8.19 1.78
CA LEU A 272 23.83 8.13 2.47
C LEU A 272 23.50 9.42 3.23
N MET A 273 24.50 10.09 3.83
CA MET A 273 24.30 11.40 4.46
C MET A 273 23.88 12.49 3.47
N LYS A 274 24.40 12.49 2.24
CA LYS A 274 23.96 13.42 1.17
C LYS A 274 22.55 13.08 0.69
N ASP A 275 22.25 11.80 0.54
CA ASP A 275 20.95 11.33 0.03
C ASP A 275 19.83 11.62 1.05
N ILE A 276 20.09 11.45 2.34
CA ILE A 276 19.22 11.89 3.44
C ILE A 276 19.00 13.41 3.38
N GLU A 277 20.06 14.19 3.16
CA GLU A 277 19.99 15.65 3.13
C GLU A 277 19.27 16.19 1.87
N ALA A 278 19.34 15.47 0.75
CA ALA A 278 18.52 15.73 -0.44
C ALA A 278 17.05 15.34 -0.21
N ALA A 279 16.80 14.21 0.45
CA ALA A 279 15.44 13.75 0.79
C ALA A 279 14.71 14.74 1.71
N LYS A 280 15.37 15.27 2.75
CA LYS A 280 14.82 16.33 3.61
C LYS A 280 14.34 17.54 2.80
N LYS A 281 15.18 18.05 1.89
CA LYS A 281 14.85 19.23 1.06
C LYS A 281 13.68 18.96 0.10
N SER A 282 13.55 17.72 -0.37
CA SER A 282 12.36 17.29 -1.13
C SER A 282 11.10 17.26 -0.25
N ILE A 283 11.20 16.81 1.01
CA ILE A 283 10.09 16.83 1.98
C ILE A 283 9.67 18.27 2.32
N GLU A 284 10.62 19.16 2.61
CA GLU A 284 10.36 20.60 2.85
C GLU A 284 9.63 21.25 1.66
N GLN A 285 10.03 20.93 0.43
CA GLN A 285 9.33 21.38 -0.79
C GLN A 285 7.91 20.81 -0.91
N GLN A 286 7.71 19.53 -0.56
CA GLN A 286 6.39 18.91 -0.55
C GLN A 286 5.47 19.52 0.52
N GLU A 287 5.99 19.88 1.70
CA GLU A 287 5.22 20.57 2.73
C GLU A 287 4.73 21.95 2.27
N GLU A 288 5.55 22.74 1.58
CA GLU A 288 5.11 24.03 1.02
C GLU A 288 4.08 23.85 -0.11
N LEU A 289 4.20 22.81 -0.94
CA LEU A 289 3.19 22.45 -1.94
C LEU A 289 1.86 22.05 -1.29
N ILE A 290 1.88 21.33 -0.17
CA ILE A 290 0.67 21.00 0.62
C ILE A 290 0.04 22.28 1.20
N LYS A 291 0.85 23.18 1.79
CA LYS A 291 0.39 24.49 2.30
C LYS A 291 -0.17 25.40 1.19
N LEU A 292 0.24 25.22 -0.07
CA LEU A 292 -0.35 25.87 -1.24
C LEU A 292 -1.67 25.21 -1.65
N LEU A 293 -1.73 23.87 -1.68
CA LEU A 293 -2.91 23.11 -2.06
C LEU A 293 -4.08 23.35 -1.10
N ASP A 294 -3.85 23.39 0.22
CA ASP A 294 -4.91 23.75 1.18
C ASP A 294 -5.40 25.20 1.04
N ARG A 295 -4.53 26.15 0.64
CA ARG A 295 -4.96 27.51 0.29
C ARG A 295 -5.86 27.53 -0.94
N VAL A 296 -5.54 26.78 -1.99
CA VAL A 296 -6.39 26.65 -3.19
C VAL A 296 -7.73 25.98 -2.85
N LYS A 297 -7.71 24.86 -2.13
CA LYS A 297 -8.88 24.12 -1.64
C LYS A 297 -9.83 25.00 -0.80
N ASN A 298 -9.29 25.86 0.06
CA ASN A 298 -10.09 26.81 0.84
C ASN A 298 -10.68 27.93 -0.02
N ARG A 299 -9.97 28.40 -1.07
CA ARG A 299 -10.55 29.33 -2.06
C ARG A 299 -11.67 28.69 -2.88
N VAL A 300 -11.49 27.45 -3.35
CA VAL A 300 -12.54 26.70 -4.08
C VAL A 300 -13.78 26.53 -3.20
N LYS A 301 -13.63 26.18 -1.92
CA LYS A 301 -14.75 26.13 -0.97
C LYS A 301 -15.47 27.47 -0.76
N GLN A 302 -14.77 28.60 -0.87
CA GLN A 302 -15.39 29.93 -0.77
C GLN A 302 -16.10 30.35 -2.07
N VAL A 303 -15.60 29.91 -3.22
CA VAL A 303 -16.23 30.15 -4.53
C VAL A 303 -17.50 29.31 -4.65
N SER A 304 -17.43 27.99 -4.43
CA SER A 304 -18.60 27.09 -4.38
C SER A 304 -19.73 27.68 -3.53
N LYS A 305 -19.45 28.08 -2.29
CA LYS A 305 -20.47 28.67 -1.40
C LYS A 305 -21.11 29.98 -1.88
N ARG A 306 -20.47 30.72 -2.79
CA ARG A 306 -21.05 31.91 -3.42
C ARG A 306 -21.87 31.51 -4.64
N ASP A 307 -21.37 30.56 -5.41
CA ASP A 307 -22.06 30.01 -6.58
C ASP A 307 -23.37 29.34 -6.12
N ASP A 308 -23.32 28.52 -5.06
CA ASP A 308 -24.46 27.88 -4.38
C ASP A 308 -25.55 28.91 -4.00
N LEU A 309 -25.16 29.99 -3.28
CA LEU A 309 -26.08 31.07 -2.90
C LEU A 309 -26.65 31.83 -4.10
N SER A 310 -25.81 32.12 -5.11
CA SER A 310 -26.26 32.81 -6.33
C SER A 310 -27.21 31.97 -7.17
N LEU A 311 -27.13 30.64 -7.06
CA LEU A 311 -28.04 29.70 -7.71
C LEU A 311 -29.39 29.66 -6.97
N GLU A 312 -29.39 29.68 -5.64
CA GLU A 312 -30.61 29.82 -4.82
C GLU A 312 -31.33 31.16 -5.11
N ASP A 313 -30.59 32.28 -5.18
CA ASP A 313 -31.12 33.59 -5.61
C ASP A 313 -31.72 33.55 -7.03
N LEU A 314 -31.06 32.84 -7.97
CA LEU A 314 -31.53 32.68 -9.35
C LEU A 314 -32.76 31.78 -9.46
N GLU A 315 -32.85 30.69 -8.68
CA GLU A 315 -34.02 29.82 -8.64
C GLU A 315 -35.25 30.56 -8.10
N LEU A 316 -35.08 31.38 -7.05
CA LEU A 316 -36.15 32.26 -6.53
C LEU A 316 -36.59 33.30 -7.58
N ALA A 317 -35.64 33.92 -8.29
CA ALA A 317 -35.96 34.87 -9.35
C ALA A 317 -36.70 34.23 -10.55
N VAL A 318 -36.28 33.02 -10.95
CA VAL A 318 -36.97 32.23 -11.99
C VAL A 318 -38.37 31.81 -11.56
N GLY A 319 -38.54 31.40 -10.29
CA GLY A 319 -39.85 31.09 -9.71
C GLY A 319 -40.82 32.27 -9.80
N SER A 320 -40.40 33.45 -9.33
CA SER A 320 -41.23 34.67 -9.37
C SER A 320 -41.56 35.14 -10.81
N VAL A 321 -40.65 34.92 -11.77
CA VAL A 321 -40.94 35.16 -13.20
C VAL A 321 -41.93 34.12 -13.74
N GLY A 322 -41.86 32.87 -13.29
CA GLY A 322 -42.81 31.81 -13.62
C GLY A 322 -44.23 32.11 -13.14
N GLU A 323 -44.40 32.50 -11.86
CA GLU A 323 -45.69 32.92 -11.29
C GLU A 323 -46.31 34.07 -12.07
N ARG A 324 -45.51 35.10 -12.39
CA ARG A 324 -45.95 36.25 -13.20
C ARG A 324 -46.31 35.88 -14.65
N LEU A 325 -45.69 34.84 -15.21
CA LEU A 325 -46.05 34.32 -16.54
C LEU A 325 -47.37 33.54 -16.50
N THR A 326 -47.65 32.78 -15.43
CA THR A 326 -48.97 32.17 -15.24
C THR A 326 -50.06 33.23 -15.04
N ASP A 327 -49.85 34.21 -14.16
CA ASP A 327 -50.80 35.32 -13.92
C ASP A 327 -51.16 36.06 -15.22
N LEU A 328 -50.16 36.38 -16.04
CA LEU A 328 -50.37 37.07 -17.33
C LEU A 328 -51.00 36.16 -18.38
N THR A 329 -50.77 34.85 -18.32
CA THR A 329 -51.42 33.89 -19.22
C THR A 329 -52.91 33.76 -18.90
N ASP A 330 -53.27 33.66 -17.62
CA ASP A 330 -54.65 33.56 -17.18
C ASP A 330 -55.42 34.87 -17.45
N GLN A 331 -54.79 36.03 -17.24
CA GLN A 331 -55.35 37.34 -17.64
C GLN A 331 -55.59 37.43 -19.16
N LEU A 332 -54.67 36.91 -20.00
CA LEU A 332 -54.84 36.87 -21.45
C LEU A 332 -55.95 35.90 -21.88
N CYS A 333 -56.12 34.77 -21.17
CA CYS A 333 -57.24 33.85 -21.38
C CYS A 333 -58.57 34.53 -21.04
N GLN A 334 -58.70 35.16 -19.87
CA GLN A 334 -59.92 35.86 -19.46
C GLN A 334 -60.26 37.00 -20.45
N ALA A 335 -59.30 37.86 -20.80
CA ALA A 335 -59.53 38.95 -21.75
C ALA A 335 -59.93 38.45 -23.15
N ARG A 336 -59.46 37.26 -23.55
CA ARG A 336 -59.87 36.59 -24.79
C ARG A 336 -61.31 36.06 -24.71
N GLU A 337 -61.71 35.48 -23.59
CA GLU A 337 -63.09 35.03 -23.37
C GLU A 337 -64.07 36.21 -23.33
N GLU A 338 -63.72 37.30 -22.63
CA GLU A 338 -64.52 38.53 -22.56
C GLU A 338 -64.68 39.19 -23.95
N THR A 339 -63.59 39.30 -24.73
CA THR A 339 -63.66 39.85 -26.10
C THR A 339 -64.42 38.94 -27.06
N GLN A 340 -64.34 37.62 -26.92
CA GLN A 340 -65.14 36.67 -27.70
C GLN A 340 -66.63 36.74 -27.33
N ALA A 341 -66.96 36.85 -26.04
CA ALA A 341 -68.34 37.06 -25.58
C ALA A 341 -68.91 38.38 -26.14
N ALA A 342 -68.18 39.49 -26.02
CA ALA A 342 -68.56 40.78 -26.58
C ALA A 342 -68.77 40.72 -28.11
N ALA A 343 -67.90 40.03 -28.85
CA ALA A 343 -68.07 39.83 -30.30
C ALA A 343 -69.39 39.10 -30.63
N THR A 344 -69.71 38.00 -29.95
CA THR A 344 -70.99 37.29 -30.17
C THR A 344 -72.21 38.12 -29.76
N GLN A 345 -72.09 38.98 -28.74
CA GLN A 345 -73.14 39.93 -28.37
C GLN A 345 -73.34 40.99 -29.47
N CYS A 346 -72.26 41.52 -30.05
CA CYS A 346 -72.33 42.44 -31.18
C CYS A 346 -72.97 41.80 -32.42
N GLU A 347 -72.65 40.55 -32.77
CA GLU A 347 -73.32 39.83 -33.86
C GLU A 347 -74.84 39.69 -33.61
N ASN A 348 -75.23 39.34 -32.39
CA ASN A 348 -76.65 39.16 -32.05
C ASN A 348 -77.41 40.49 -32.07
N LEU A 349 -76.80 41.58 -31.59
CA LEU A 349 -77.37 42.93 -31.70
C LEU A 349 -77.45 43.42 -33.16
N ALA A 350 -76.46 43.08 -34.00
CA ALA A 350 -76.50 43.39 -35.44
C ALA A 350 -77.69 42.68 -36.13
N ARG A 351 -77.85 41.36 -35.93
CA ARG A 351 -78.99 40.58 -36.45
C ARG A 351 -80.35 41.11 -35.96
N GLN A 352 -80.43 41.56 -34.70
CA GLN A 352 -81.63 42.20 -34.17
C GLN A 352 -81.91 43.55 -34.83
N ASN A 353 -80.88 44.37 -35.05
CA ASN A 353 -81.00 45.67 -35.72
C ASN A 353 -81.41 45.51 -37.20
N GLU A 354 -80.83 44.55 -37.93
CA GLU A 354 -81.26 44.17 -39.28
C GLU A 354 -82.75 43.75 -39.31
N SER A 355 -83.18 42.92 -38.35
CA SER A 355 -84.59 42.51 -38.23
C SER A 355 -85.52 43.69 -37.90
N LEU A 356 -85.08 44.64 -37.08
CA LEU A 356 -85.82 45.87 -36.78
C LEU A 356 -85.88 46.81 -37.99
N GLN A 357 -84.79 46.98 -38.73
CA GLN A 357 -84.76 47.78 -39.96
C GLN A 357 -85.68 47.19 -41.04
N ALA A 358 -85.68 45.87 -41.20
CA ALA A 358 -86.62 45.18 -42.09
C ALA A 358 -88.09 45.41 -41.67
N LYS A 359 -88.41 45.34 -40.37
CA LYS A 359 -89.75 45.68 -39.85
C LYS A 359 -90.12 47.14 -40.08
N HIS A 360 -89.21 48.08 -39.78
CA HIS A 360 -89.41 49.51 -40.01
C HIS A 360 -89.69 49.80 -41.48
N ARG A 361 -88.94 49.16 -42.40
CA ARG A 361 -89.18 49.24 -43.83
C ARG A 361 -90.57 48.74 -44.22
N MET A 362 -90.95 47.53 -43.81
CA MET A 362 -92.30 46.99 -44.06
C MET A 362 -93.41 47.91 -43.53
N THR A 363 -93.22 48.51 -42.34
CA THR A 363 -94.20 49.46 -41.79
C THR A 363 -94.23 50.80 -42.53
N ALA A 364 -93.09 51.28 -43.02
CA ALA A 364 -93.02 52.50 -43.83
C ALA A 364 -93.66 52.30 -45.21
N GLU A 365 -93.44 51.13 -45.82
CA GLU A 365 -94.10 50.73 -47.08
C GLU A 365 -95.63 50.65 -46.88
N ARG A 366 -96.14 50.01 -45.80
CA ARG A 366 -97.60 50.02 -45.51
C ARG A 366 -98.15 51.39 -45.12
N VAL A 367 -97.38 52.28 -44.49
CA VAL A 367 -97.79 53.66 -44.24
C VAL A 367 -97.86 54.47 -45.54
N ALA A 368 -96.96 54.23 -46.49
CA ALA A 368 -97.04 54.83 -47.82
C ALA A 368 -98.29 54.35 -48.59
N GLU A 369 -98.57 53.04 -48.59
CA GLU A 369 -99.81 52.48 -49.13
C GLU A 369 -101.05 53.13 -48.50
N LEU A 370 -101.14 53.16 -47.17
CA LEU A 370 -102.24 53.80 -46.44
C LEU A 370 -102.36 55.30 -46.75
N SER A 371 -101.25 56.02 -46.98
CA SER A 371 -101.31 57.42 -47.39
C SER A 371 -101.89 57.59 -48.80
N ALA A 372 -101.54 56.71 -49.74
CA ALA A 372 -102.13 56.71 -51.08
C ALA A 372 -103.61 56.31 -51.08
N GLU A 373 -104.00 55.30 -50.27
CA GLU A 373 -105.39 54.95 -50.00
C GLU A 373 -106.18 56.17 -49.43
N ASN A 374 -105.56 56.95 -48.53
CA ASN A 374 -106.21 58.14 -47.95
C ASN A 374 -106.33 59.30 -48.93
N GLU A 375 -105.33 59.58 -49.77
CA GLU A 375 -105.48 60.63 -50.80
C GLU A 375 -106.53 60.24 -51.85
N GLN A 376 -106.53 58.98 -52.33
CA GLN A 376 -107.59 58.49 -53.25
C GLN A 376 -108.99 58.59 -52.64
N LEU A 377 -109.13 58.33 -51.32
CA LEU A 377 -110.39 58.49 -50.61
C LEU A 377 -110.79 59.96 -50.40
N LYS A 378 -109.84 60.91 -50.37
CA LYS A 378 -110.14 62.35 -50.39
C LYS A 378 -110.54 62.81 -51.78
N GLU A 379 -109.78 62.44 -52.81
CA GLU A 379 -110.09 62.76 -54.21
C GLU A 379 -111.51 62.30 -54.56
N ALA A 380 -111.88 61.06 -54.20
CA ALA A 380 -113.23 60.53 -54.38
C ALA A 380 -114.29 61.17 -53.46
N LEU A 381 -113.90 61.77 -52.32
CA LEU A 381 -114.81 62.56 -51.48
C LEU A 381 -115.06 63.93 -52.09
N ASP A 382 -114.02 64.59 -52.59
CA ASP A 382 -114.07 65.91 -53.24
C ASP A 382 -114.87 65.84 -54.55
N GLU A 383 -114.68 64.80 -55.37
CA GLU A 383 -115.52 64.50 -56.54
C GLU A 383 -117.01 64.35 -56.16
N LEU A 384 -117.29 63.70 -55.03
CA LEU A 384 -118.65 63.43 -54.57
C LEU A 384 -119.30 64.65 -53.88
N GLU A 385 -118.49 65.52 -53.26
CA GLU A 385 -118.89 66.85 -52.79
C GLU A 385 -119.20 67.77 -53.98
N GLU A 386 -118.38 67.76 -55.04
CA GLU A 386 -118.62 68.50 -56.28
C GLU A 386 -119.89 68.00 -56.99
N PHE A 387 -120.09 66.68 -57.10
CA PHE A 387 -121.33 66.11 -57.65
C PHE A 387 -122.56 66.52 -56.83
N LYS A 388 -122.45 66.53 -55.50
CA LYS A 388 -123.49 66.96 -54.55
C LYS A 388 -123.85 68.44 -54.71
N ASP A 389 -122.86 69.32 -54.86
CA ASP A 389 -123.12 70.75 -55.04
C ASP A 389 -123.53 71.11 -56.49
N ASN A 390 -123.07 70.37 -57.50
CA ASN A 390 -123.61 70.40 -58.86
C ASN A 390 -125.09 69.95 -58.90
N HIS A 391 -125.47 68.92 -58.13
CA HIS A 391 -126.88 68.54 -57.98
C HIS A 391 -127.69 69.65 -57.28
N ARG A 392 -127.13 70.33 -56.27
CA ARG A 392 -127.79 71.45 -55.59
C ARG A 392 -127.96 72.66 -56.50
N SER A 393 -127.00 72.92 -57.38
CA SER A 393 -127.05 73.96 -58.42
C SER A 393 -127.74 73.50 -59.71
N SER A 394 -128.37 72.32 -59.72
CA SER A 394 -129.04 71.80 -60.90
C SER A 394 -130.36 72.55 -61.14
N GLU A 395 -130.58 72.95 -62.39
CA GLU A 395 -131.87 73.47 -62.85
C GLU A 395 -133.05 72.55 -62.49
N ALA A 396 -132.84 71.23 -62.33
CA ALA A 396 -133.88 70.32 -61.87
C ALA A 396 -134.32 70.60 -60.42
N GLN A 397 -133.39 70.92 -59.52
CA GLN A 397 -133.69 71.27 -58.13
C GLN A 397 -134.31 72.67 -58.02
N ASP A 398 -133.83 73.63 -58.82
CA ASP A 398 -134.42 74.97 -58.86
C ASP A 398 -135.81 74.96 -59.51
N ASN A 399 -136.03 74.23 -60.61
CA ASN A 399 -137.36 74.06 -61.19
C ASN A 399 -138.33 73.33 -60.25
N LEU A 400 -137.85 72.36 -59.46
CA LEU A 400 -138.67 71.74 -58.41
C LEU A 400 -139.02 72.75 -57.30
N THR A 401 -138.04 73.55 -56.86
CA THR A 401 -138.23 74.60 -55.84
C THR A 401 -139.20 75.68 -56.30
N LEU A 402 -139.05 76.16 -57.54
CA LEU A 402 -139.95 77.11 -58.20
C LEU A 402 -141.35 76.52 -58.42
N SER A 403 -141.46 75.23 -58.73
CA SER A 403 -142.75 74.54 -58.85
C SER A 403 -143.44 74.40 -57.49
N VAL A 404 -142.70 74.12 -56.42
CA VAL A 404 -143.22 74.11 -55.04
C VAL A 404 -143.63 75.52 -54.60
N GLN A 405 -142.90 76.57 -54.98
CA GLN A 405 -143.32 77.97 -54.75
C GLN A 405 -144.60 78.33 -55.53
N ARG A 406 -144.69 77.94 -56.81
CA ARG A 406 -145.88 78.16 -57.66
C ARG A 406 -147.12 77.45 -57.13
N LEU A 407 -146.97 76.21 -56.65
CA LEU A 407 -148.05 75.48 -56.01
C LEU A 407 -148.47 76.16 -54.68
N LYS A 408 -147.53 76.70 -53.90
CA LYS A 408 -147.84 77.50 -52.71
C LYS A 408 -148.60 78.79 -53.04
N SER A 409 -148.22 79.53 -54.09
CA SER A 409 -148.96 80.74 -54.48
C SER A 409 -150.36 80.41 -54.96
N GLN A 410 -150.52 79.37 -55.79
CA GLN A 410 -151.83 78.89 -56.24
C GLN A 410 -152.75 78.47 -55.08
N VAL A 411 -152.21 77.83 -54.04
CA VAL A 411 -152.98 77.54 -52.81
C VAL A 411 -153.39 78.82 -52.09
N SER A 412 -152.51 79.82 -51.97
CA SER A 412 -152.83 81.13 -51.37
C SER A 412 -153.90 81.91 -52.16
N ASP A 413 -153.84 81.87 -53.49
CA ASP A 413 -154.82 82.51 -54.38
C ASP A 413 -156.20 81.83 -54.24
N LEU A 414 -156.23 80.49 -54.20
CA LEU A 414 -157.45 79.71 -53.96
C LEU A 414 -158.03 79.97 -52.56
N GLN A 415 -157.21 80.08 -51.52
CA GLN A 415 -157.66 80.46 -50.17
C GLN A 415 -158.27 81.87 -50.17
N THR A 416 -157.64 82.82 -50.86
CA THR A 416 -158.13 84.21 -50.98
C THR A 416 -159.45 84.29 -51.76
N SER A 417 -159.61 83.46 -52.80
CA SER A 417 -160.84 83.41 -53.58
C SER A 417 -161.98 82.66 -52.87
N LEU A 418 -161.64 81.67 -52.01
CA LEU A 418 -162.59 81.01 -51.13
C LEU A 418 -163.14 82.00 -50.09
N GLN A 419 -162.25 82.76 -49.44
CA GLN A 419 -162.62 83.78 -48.45
C GLN A 419 -163.63 84.79 -49.00
N LYS A 420 -163.41 85.30 -50.23
CA LYS A 420 -164.36 86.18 -50.91
C LYS A 420 -165.73 85.53 -51.13
N SER A 421 -165.77 84.26 -51.54
CA SER A 421 -167.03 83.53 -51.73
C SER A 421 -167.76 83.21 -50.42
N GLU A 422 -167.05 83.17 -49.29
CA GLU A 422 -167.66 83.07 -47.96
C GLU A 422 -168.24 84.42 -47.50
N ASP A 423 -167.53 85.53 -47.73
CA ASP A 423 -168.01 86.88 -47.42
C ASP A 423 -169.21 87.31 -48.31
N GLU A 424 -169.20 86.97 -49.60
CA GLU A 424 -170.35 87.16 -50.51
C GLU A 424 -171.60 86.41 -50.03
N LYS A 425 -171.45 85.13 -49.62
CA LYS A 425 -172.53 84.33 -49.04
C LYS A 425 -173.03 84.90 -47.71
N ARG A 426 -172.18 85.60 -46.97
CA ARG A 426 -172.52 86.24 -45.69
C ARG A 426 -173.41 87.47 -45.90
N LEU A 427 -173.06 88.33 -46.87
CA LEU A 427 -173.87 89.46 -47.30
C LEU A 427 -175.26 89.06 -47.82
N LEU A 428 -175.36 87.90 -48.48
CA LEU A 428 -176.61 87.33 -49.00
C LEU A 428 -177.60 86.82 -47.94
N ILE A 429 -177.27 86.87 -46.64
CA ILE A 429 -178.10 86.32 -45.55
C ILE A 429 -178.75 87.41 -44.67
N GLU A 430 -178.20 88.63 -44.59
CA GLU A 430 -178.68 89.65 -43.63
C GLU A 430 -179.77 90.61 -44.17
N TYR A 431 -179.94 90.76 -45.49
CA TYR A 431 -180.90 91.72 -46.08
C TYR A 431 -181.66 91.15 -47.31
N PRO A 432 -182.91 90.67 -47.17
CA PRO A 432 -183.65 90.02 -48.26
C PRO A 432 -184.39 90.95 -49.24
N ASP A 433 -184.83 92.14 -48.82
CA ASP A 433 -185.73 93.01 -49.59
C ASP A 433 -185.02 94.27 -50.12
N LEU A 434 -184.28 94.17 -51.23
CA LEU A 434 -183.91 95.32 -52.08
C LEU A 434 -183.34 94.91 -53.46
N ASN A 435 -184.22 94.57 -54.41
CA ASN A 435 -184.16 95.11 -55.79
C ASN A 435 -185.35 94.64 -56.67
N GLY A 436 -186.20 95.59 -57.05
CA GLY A 436 -187.05 95.48 -58.23
C GLY A 436 -186.29 95.80 -59.53
N PRO A 437 -186.93 95.70 -60.70
CA PRO A 437 -186.26 95.84 -61.99
C PRO A 437 -185.96 97.29 -62.36
N VAL A 438 -184.85 97.50 -63.07
CA VAL A 438 -184.54 98.75 -63.79
C VAL A 438 -184.19 98.42 -65.24
N ASN A 439 -185.02 98.87 -66.17
CA ASN A 439 -184.68 99.03 -67.58
C ASN A 439 -184.26 100.48 -67.80
N GLN A 440 -183.22 100.72 -68.61
CA GLN A 440 -183.23 101.81 -69.61
C GLN A 440 -182.13 101.60 -70.66
N ASP A 441 -182.36 102.19 -71.82
CA ASP A 441 -181.66 101.92 -73.09
C ASP A 441 -180.46 102.86 -73.35
N VAL A 442 -179.85 102.67 -74.53
CA VAL A 442 -178.91 103.53 -75.27
C VAL A 442 -177.41 103.19 -75.17
N GLU A 443 -176.84 102.90 -76.35
CA GLU A 443 -175.44 102.64 -76.75
C GLU A 443 -174.71 101.43 -76.14
#